data_AF-A0A5B8MR34-F1
#
_entry.id   AF-A0A5B8MR34-F1
#
_cell.length_a   1.000
_cell.length_b   1.000
_cell.length_c   1.000
_cell.angle_alpha   90.00
_cell.angle_beta   90.00
_cell.angle_gamma   90.00
#
_symmetry.space_group_name_H-M   'P 1'
#
loop_
_entity.id
_entity.type
_entity.pdbx_description
1 polymer ?
#
loop_
_entity_poly.entity_id
_entity_poly.type
_entity_poly.pdbx_seq_one_letter_code
_entity_poly.pdbx_strand_id
1 'polypeptide(L)'
;MDIEPIYCAEQIKIPPNLADALKAYTKEVIRANPEDIIAFSVNYFTKLADYSTNLVVDATPDLGQIKEVNATMAQIANPTAGDFAKVCTQVGISPEILERAFTLDSPDFDTANAVVLLLTMVASNLENLLELTFDVLGSEHHLPVSKIIGVLEFLSTRDESVTGSMKDRLNSALEGKEVASINEIKAAIFSTEE
;
A
#
# COMPACT_ATOMS: atom_id res chain seq x y z
N MET A 1 13.02 24.12 -57.99
CA MET A 1 11.89 24.75 -57.28
C MET A 1 11.70 23.93 -56.03
N ASP A 2 12.31 24.39 -54.94
CA ASP A 2 12.20 23.74 -53.64
C ASP A 2 10.80 24.01 -53.12
N ILE A 3 10.03 22.94 -52.89
CA ILE A 3 8.69 23.04 -52.32
C ILE A 3 8.89 23.24 -50.82
N GLU A 4 9.05 24.50 -50.41
CA GLU A 4 8.94 24.86 -49.00
C GLU A 4 7.48 24.62 -48.54
N PRO A 5 7.26 23.85 -47.46
CA PRO A 5 5.92 23.65 -46.92
C PRO A 5 5.31 24.99 -46.49
N ILE A 6 4.13 25.31 -47.03
CA ILE A 6 3.38 26.56 -46.79
C ILE A 6 2.86 26.68 -45.32
N TYR A 7 3.03 25.64 -44.49
CA TYR A 7 2.53 25.60 -43.12
C TYR A 7 3.66 25.82 -42.12
N CYS A 8 3.57 26.92 -41.35
CA CYS A 8 4.48 27.19 -40.25
C CYS A 8 4.29 26.12 -39.16
N ALA A 9 5.38 25.47 -38.75
CA ALA A 9 5.38 24.44 -37.69
C ALA A 9 4.71 24.92 -36.38
N GLU A 10 4.69 26.23 -36.14
CA GLU A 10 4.06 26.87 -34.97
C GLU A 10 2.52 26.76 -34.92
N GLN A 11 1.85 26.45 -36.04
CA GLN A 11 0.40 26.27 -36.08
C GLN A 11 -0.05 24.92 -35.52
N ILE A 12 0.84 23.91 -35.51
CA ILE A 12 0.55 22.58 -34.99
C ILE A 12 0.95 22.54 -33.52
N LYS A 13 -0.02 22.73 -32.63
CA LYS A 13 0.19 22.56 -31.19
C LYS A 13 0.27 21.07 -30.87
N ILE A 14 1.48 20.54 -30.78
CA ILE A 14 1.72 19.17 -30.31
C ILE A 14 1.48 19.14 -28.79
N PRO A 15 0.57 18.28 -28.29
CA PRO A 15 0.37 18.14 -26.86
C PRO A 15 1.68 17.72 -26.16
N PRO A 16 1.97 18.28 -24.96
CA PRO A 16 3.06 17.76 -24.14
C PRO A 16 2.80 16.28 -23.86
N ASN A 17 3.85 15.45 -23.88
CA ASN A 17 3.83 14.00 -23.64
C ASN A 17 3.29 13.10 -24.77
N LEU A 18 2.84 13.64 -25.92
CA LEU A 18 2.41 12.81 -27.05
C LEU A 18 3.54 11.89 -27.55
N ALA A 19 4.76 12.42 -27.61
CA ALA A 19 5.93 11.66 -28.05
C ALA A 19 6.22 10.46 -27.13
N ASP A 20 6.08 10.64 -25.81
CA ASP A 20 6.31 9.58 -24.82
C ASP A 20 5.22 8.51 -24.88
N ALA A 21 3.96 8.92 -25.05
CA ALA A 21 2.83 7.99 -25.22
C ALA A 21 3.04 7.10 -26.46
N LEU A 22 3.42 7.70 -27.60
CA LEU A 22 3.73 6.96 -28.82
C LEU A 22 4.91 6.00 -28.62
N LYS A 23 5.98 6.47 -27.95
CA LYS A 23 7.16 5.66 -27.65
C LYS A 23 6.83 4.44 -26.78
N ALA A 24 6.00 4.61 -25.75
CA ALA A 24 5.57 3.53 -24.87
C ALA A 24 4.75 2.49 -25.65
N TYR A 25 3.76 2.94 -26.42
CA TYR A 25 2.96 2.06 -27.28
C TYR A 25 3.83 1.29 -28.28
N THR A 26 4.74 1.96 -28.98
CA THR A 26 5.63 1.30 -29.95
C THR A 26 6.51 0.22 -29.30
N LYS A 27 7.02 0.44 -28.08
CA LYS A 27 7.77 -0.59 -27.34
C LYS A 27 6.93 -1.83 -27.07
N GLU A 28 5.68 -1.65 -26.67
CA GLU A 28 4.77 -2.74 -26.35
C GLU A 28 4.35 -3.52 -27.61
N VAL A 29 4.14 -2.84 -28.74
CA VAL A 29 3.91 -3.51 -30.03
C VAL A 29 5.13 -4.34 -30.44
N ILE A 30 6.35 -3.80 -30.33
CA ILE A 30 7.58 -4.53 -30.68
C ILE A 30 7.77 -5.75 -29.78
N ARG A 31 7.49 -5.63 -28.47
CA ARG A 31 7.61 -6.73 -27.52
C ARG A 31 6.59 -7.84 -27.77
N ALA A 32 5.33 -7.47 -27.97
CA ALA A 32 4.25 -8.42 -28.14
C ALA A 32 4.24 -9.06 -29.54
N ASN A 33 4.83 -8.39 -30.53
CA ASN A 33 4.85 -8.78 -31.94
C ASN A 33 3.50 -9.34 -32.41
N PRO A 34 2.40 -8.59 -32.27
CA PRO A 34 1.05 -9.10 -32.49
C PRO A 34 0.78 -9.36 -33.97
N GLU A 35 0.03 -10.41 -34.29
CA GLU A 35 -0.42 -10.68 -35.66
C GLU A 35 -1.45 -9.63 -36.14
N ASP A 36 -2.29 -9.14 -35.24
CA ASP A 36 -3.25 -8.06 -35.51
C ASP A 36 -2.94 -6.81 -34.67
N ILE A 37 -2.29 -5.84 -35.33
CA ILE A 37 -1.91 -4.57 -34.71
C ILE A 37 -3.14 -3.75 -34.34
N ILE A 38 -4.22 -3.78 -35.13
CA ILE A 38 -5.40 -2.94 -34.88
C ILE A 38 -6.13 -3.44 -33.63
N ALA A 39 -6.39 -4.75 -33.54
CA ALA A 39 -6.98 -5.35 -32.34
C ALA A 39 -6.11 -5.13 -31.09
N PHE A 40 -4.78 -5.27 -31.24
CA PHE A 40 -3.84 -4.98 -30.17
C PHE A 40 -3.92 -3.52 -29.71
N SER A 41 -4.01 -2.58 -30.65
CA SER A 41 -4.08 -1.14 -30.37
C SER A 41 -5.34 -0.76 -29.61
N VAL A 42 -6.50 -1.28 -30.05
CA VAL A 42 -7.77 -1.07 -29.35
C VAL A 42 -7.66 -1.59 -27.92
N ASN A 43 -7.18 -2.82 -27.73
CA ASN A 43 -7.03 -3.40 -26.39
C ASN A 43 -6.04 -2.60 -25.52
N TYR A 44 -4.90 -2.21 -26.08
CA TYR A 44 -3.87 -1.44 -25.38
C TYR A 44 -4.40 -0.08 -24.91
N PHE A 45 -5.03 0.70 -25.80
CA PHE A 45 -5.54 2.01 -25.44
C PHE A 45 -6.83 1.94 -24.61
N THR A 46 -7.68 0.92 -24.78
CA THR A 46 -8.82 0.69 -23.87
C THR A 46 -8.32 0.38 -22.47
N LYS A 47 -7.36 -0.54 -22.32
CA LYS A 47 -6.74 -0.81 -21.01
C LYS A 47 -6.10 0.44 -20.42
N LEU A 48 -5.31 1.18 -21.21
CA LEU A 48 -4.68 2.40 -20.74
C LEU A 48 -5.73 3.47 -20.37
N ALA A 49 -6.82 3.57 -21.13
CA ALA A 49 -7.95 4.43 -20.82
C ALA A 49 -8.62 3.98 -19.53
N ASP A 50 -8.87 2.69 -19.32
CA ASP A 50 -9.43 2.13 -18.09
C ASP A 50 -8.51 2.38 -16.90
N TYR A 51 -7.19 2.19 -17.05
CA TYR A 51 -6.20 2.57 -16.04
C TYR A 51 -6.20 4.07 -15.79
N SER A 52 -6.38 4.89 -16.83
CA SER A 52 -6.40 6.36 -16.72
C SER A 52 -7.73 6.93 -16.19
N THR A 53 -8.83 6.22 -16.39
CA THR A 53 -10.17 6.55 -15.90
C THR A 53 -10.33 6.03 -14.47
N ASN A 54 -9.65 4.93 -14.14
CA ASN A 54 -9.32 4.51 -12.78
C ASN A 54 -8.10 5.28 -12.21
N LEU A 55 -7.75 6.46 -12.76
CA LEU A 55 -7.02 7.48 -12.00
C LEU A 55 -8.00 8.32 -11.14
N VAL A 56 -9.00 7.68 -10.53
CA VAL A 56 -9.06 7.86 -9.07
C VAL A 56 -7.71 7.36 -8.63
N VAL A 57 -6.81 8.29 -8.29
CA VAL A 57 -5.51 8.00 -7.68
C VAL A 57 -5.69 6.71 -6.91
N ASP A 58 -5.01 5.63 -7.31
CA ASP A 58 -4.88 4.42 -6.49
C ASP A 58 -4.07 4.92 -5.29
N ALA A 59 -4.76 5.66 -4.42
CA ALA A 59 -4.20 6.51 -3.40
C ALA A 59 -3.93 5.54 -2.28
N THR A 60 -2.90 4.72 -2.47
CA THR A 60 -2.22 4.08 -1.35
C THR A 60 -2.18 5.12 -0.24
N PRO A 61 -2.84 4.87 0.90
CA PRO A 61 -2.99 5.89 1.92
C PRO A 61 -1.61 6.46 2.25
N ASP A 62 -1.48 7.78 2.30
CA ASP A 62 -0.20 8.36 2.69
C ASP A 62 0.10 8.02 4.16
N LEU A 63 1.38 7.87 4.50
CA LEU A 63 1.77 7.55 5.87
C LEU A 63 1.29 8.62 6.86
N GLY A 64 1.24 9.89 6.44
CA GLY A 64 0.67 10.98 7.24
C GLY A 64 -0.81 10.77 7.52
N GLN A 65 -1.58 10.33 6.53
CA GLN A 65 -3.00 10.00 6.68
C GLN A 65 -3.18 8.84 7.68
N ILE A 66 -2.39 7.78 7.58
CA ILE A 66 -2.49 6.63 8.49
C ILE A 66 -2.14 7.04 9.94
N LYS A 67 -1.13 7.89 10.12
CA LYS A 67 -0.78 8.45 11.45
C LYS A 67 -1.92 9.28 12.03
N GLU A 68 -2.55 10.12 11.23
CA GLU A 68 -3.69 10.95 11.65
C GLU A 68 -4.92 10.10 12.01
N VAL A 69 -5.19 9.04 11.23
CA VAL A 69 -6.23 8.06 11.55
C VAL A 69 -5.95 7.43 12.91
N ASN A 70 -4.74 6.91 13.15
CA ASN A 70 -4.39 6.28 14.43
C ASN A 70 -4.52 7.26 15.61
N ALA A 71 -4.03 8.51 15.44
CA ALA A 71 -4.12 9.54 16.47
C ALA A 71 -5.57 9.91 16.81
N THR A 72 -6.43 10.03 15.78
CA THR A 72 -7.86 10.34 15.95
C THR A 72 -8.62 9.19 16.60
N MET A 73 -8.35 7.96 16.16
CA MET A 73 -8.98 6.76 16.73
C MET A 73 -8.60 6.54 18.20
N ALA A 74 -7.38 6.91 18.61
CA ALA A 74 -6.95 6.84 20.01
C ALA A 74 -7.74 7.78 20.94
N GLN A 75 -8.42 8.81 20.42
CA GLN A 75 -9.26 9.72 21.20
C GLN A 75 -10.71 9.22 21.36
N ILE A 76 -11.12 8.19 20.60
CA ILE A 76 -12.48 7.67 20.63
C ILE A 76 -12.58 6.61 21.72
N ALA A 77 -13.52 6.78 22.65
CA ALA A 77 -13.82 5.76 23.64
C ALA A 77 -14.60 4.60 23.00
N ASN A 78 -14.04 3.38 23.02
CA ASN A 78 -14.58 2.17 22.38
C ASN A 78 -14.83 2.33 20.87
N PRO A 79 -13.78 2.45 20.06
CA PRO A 79 -13.90 2.66 18.63
C PRO A 79 -14.60 1.49 17.93
N THR A 80 -15.52 1.80 17.01
CA THR A 80 -16.17 0.80 16.15
C THR A 80 -15.61 0.83 14.73
N ALA A 81 -15.86 -0.24 13.96
CA ALA A 81 -15.50 -0.28 12.54
C ALA A 81 -16.15 0.87 11.74
N GLY A 82 -17.37 1.27 12.11
CA GLY A 82 -18.05 2.43 11.51
C GLY A 82 -17.38 3.76 11.83
N ASP A 83 -16.81 3.91 13.03
CA ASP A 83 -16.04 5.10 13.40
C ASP A 83 -14.71 5.15 12.65
N PHE A 84 -14.04 4.00 12.50
CA PHE A 84 -12.82 3.91 11.70
C PHE A 84 -13.05 4.31 10.24
N ALA A 85 -14.15 3.83 9.63
CA ALA A 85 -14.49 4.21 8.25
C ALA A 85 -14.77 5.71 8.11
N LYS A 86 -15.46 6.31 9.08
CA LYS A 86 -15.67 7.77 9.13
C LYS A 86 -14.36 8.54 9.26
N VAL A 87 -13.46 8.11 10.14
CA VAL A 87 -12.17 8.77 10.34
C VAL A 87 -11.31 8.66 9.08
N CYS A 88 -11.24 7.48 8.46
CA CYS A 88 -10.50 7.28 7.21
C CYS A 88 -11.02 8.20 6.09
N THR A 89 -12.34 8.30 5.92
CA THR A 89 -12.93 9.19 4.90
C THR A 89 -12.72 10.67 5.21
N GLN A 90 -12.70 11.07 6.49
CA GLN A 90 -12.38 12.44 6.91
C GLN A 90 -10.94 12.85 6.60
N VAL A 91 -10.00 11.92 6.75
CA VAL A 91 -8.57 12.12 6.45
C VAL A 91 -8.28 12.01 4.94
N GLY A 92 -9.28 11.66 4.13
CA GLY A 92 -9.19 11.61 2.66
C GLY A 92 -8.80 10.24 2.10
N ILE A 93 -8.99 9.16 2.87
CA ILE A 93 -8.86 7.78 2.37
C ILE A 93 -10.20 7.38 1.71
N SER A 94 -10.15 6.93 0.46
CA SER A 94 -11.34 6.51 -0.29
C SER A 94 -12.04 5.32 0.39
N PRO A 95 -13.39 5.28 0.43
CA PRO A 95 -14.13 4.12 0.93
C PRO A 95 -13.84 2.83 0.14
N GLU A 96 -13.45 2.93 -1.12
CA GLU A 96 -13.07 1.77 -1.96
C GLU A 96 -11.81 1.07 -1.42
N ILE A 97 -10.88 1.82 -0.82
CA ILE A 97 -9.68 1.28 -0.18
C ILE A 97 -10.08 0.50 1.08
N LEU A 98 -11.05 1.01 1.83
CA LEU A 98 -11.55 0.36 3.04
C LEU A 98 -12.27 -0.95 2.72
N GLU A 99 -13.09 -0.98 1.66
CA GLU A 99 -13.73 -2.22 1.20
C GLU A 99 -12.72 -3.28 0.76
N ARG A 100 -11.57 -2.86 0.18
CA ARG A 100 -10.49 -3.77 -0.20
C ARG A 100 -9.68 -4.27 1.00
N ALA A 101 -9.44 -3.41 1.99
CA ALA A 101 -8.66 -3.76 3.18
C ALA A 101 -9.48 -4.50 4.25
N PHE A 102 -10.79 -4.25 4.32
CA PHE A 102 -11.69 -4.76 5.37
C PHE A 102 -12.99 -5.31 4.82
N THR A 103 -13.32 -6.53 5.24
CA THR A 103 -14.71 -6.91 5.44
C THR A 103 -15.19 -6.25 6.73
N LEU A 104 -15.91 -5.12 6.61
CA LEU A 104 -16.32 -4.21 7.70
C LEU A 104 -17.25 -4.82 8.79
N ASP A 105 -17.60 -6.10 8.69
CA ASP A 105 -18.54 -6.79 9.60
C ASP A 105 -17.85 -7.73 10.61
N SER A 106 -16.74 -7.29 11.23
CA SER A 106 -16.15 -8.05 12.34
C SER A 106 -16.65 -7.53 13.71
N PRO A 107 -17.24 -8.40 14.56
CA PRO A 107 -17.68 -8.02 15.90
C PRO A 107 -16.51 -7.70 16.85
N ASP A 108 -15.31 -8.19 16.55
CA ASP A 108 -14.08 -7.99 17.33
C ASP A 108 -13.17 -6.95 16.64
N PHE A 109 -13.69 -5.73 16.45
CA PHE A 109 -12.93 -4.66 15.80
C PHE A 109 -11.75 -4.21 16.66
N ASP A 110 -10.54 -4.48 16.18
CA ASP A 110 -9.29 -4.00 16.78
C ASP A 110 -8.69 -2.88 15.91
N THR A 111 -8.50 -1.70 16.51
CA THR A 111 -7.97 -0.51 15.82
C THR A 111 -6.52 -0.69 15.39
N ALA A 112 -5.68 -1.39 16.16
CA ALA A 112 -4.28 -1.60 15.81
C ALA A 112 -4.18 -2.53 14.60
N ASN A 113 -4.96 -3.62 14.57
CA ASN A 113 -5.03 -4.50 13.41
C ASN A 113 -5.57 -3.76 12.19
N ALA A 114 -6.53 -2.86 12.40
CA ALA A 114 -7.07 -2.05 11.32
C ALA A 114 -6.01 -1.10 10.71
N VAL A 115 -5.27 -0.39 11.55
CA VAL A 115 -4.17 0.46 11.10
C VAL A 115 -3.09 -0.36 10.38
N VAL A 116 -2.75 -1.55 10.89
CA VAL A 116 -1.79 -2.45 10.24
C VAL A 116 -2.25 -2.87 8.85
N LEU A 117 -3.54 -3.14 8.63
CA LEU A 117 -4.06 -3.43 7.29
C LEU A 117 -3.86 -2.28 6.32
N LEU A 118 -4.08 -1.03 6.76
CA LEU A 118 -3.76 0.13 5.92
C LEU A 118 -2.26 0.21 5.64
N LEU A 119 -1.42 -0.10 6.63
CA LEU A 119 0.04 -0.14 6.45
C LEU A 119 0.48 -1.23 5.47
N THR A 120 -0.22 -2.36 5.35
CA THR A 120 0.10 -3.39 4.34
C THR A 120 -0.07 -2.89 2.90
N MET A 121 -0.87 -1.84 2.67
CA MET A 121 -1.00 -1.21 1.35
C MET A 121 0.15 -0.27 1.01
N VAL A 122 0.90 0.18 2.02
CA VAL A 122 2.05 1.11 1.89
C VAL A 122 3.37 0.35 1.95
N ALA A 123 3.43 -0.71 2.77
CA ALA A 123 4.65 -1.45 3.01
C ALA A 123 5.08 -2.26 1.79
N SER A 124 6.36 -2.17 1.44
CA SER A 124 6.94 -2.93 0.33
C SER A 124 7.28 -4.38 0.67
N ASN A 125 7.47 -4.69 1.96
CA ASN A 125 7.82 -6.00 2.49
C ASN A 125 7.55 -6.03 4.01
N LEU A 126 7.66 -7.22 4.61
CA LEU A 126 7.42 -7.44 6.03
C LEU A 126 8.35 -6.59 6.93
N GLU A 127 9.60 -6.39 6.56
CA GLU A 127 10.54 -5.60 7.37
C GLU A 127 10.11 -4.12 7.44
N ASN A 128 9.76 -3.54 6.30
CA ASN A 128 9.24 -2.19 6.20
C ASN A 128 7.87 -2.07 6.91
N LEU A 129 7.01 -3.09 6.81
CA LEU A 129 5.75 -3.12 7.54
C LEU A 129 5.96 -3.03 9.05
N LEU A 130 6.94 -3.75 9.60
CA LEU A 130 7.29 -3.66 11.02
C LEU A 130 7.80 -2.27 11.38
N GLU A 131 8.66 -1.67 10.55
CA GLU A 131 9.10 -0.27 10.76
C GLU A 131 7.93 0.70 10.86
N LEU A 132 7.04 0.67 9.87
CA LEU A 132 5.88 1.55 9.86
C LEU A 132 4.93 1.26 11.02
N THR A 133 4.75 0.00 11.39
CA THR A 133 3.91 -0.39 12.53
C THR A 133 4.44 0.20 13.84
N PHE A 134 5.75 0.13 14.08
CA PHE A 134 6.38 0.72 15.27
C PHE A 134 6.38 2.25 15.24
N ASP A 135 6.51 2.86 14.07
CA ASP A 135 6.46 4.31 13.90
C ASP A 135 5.03 4.88 14.06
N VAL A 136 4.00 4.13 13.68
CA VAL A 136 2.60 4.57 13.79
C VAL A 136 1.96 4.21 15.14
N LEU A 137 2.18 3.00 15.64
CA LEU A 137 1.54 2.48 16.86
C LEU A 137 2.40 2.64 18.12
N GLY A 138 3.72 2.78 17.97
CA GLY A 138 4.66 2.84 19.08
C GLY A 138 4.88 4.25 19.62
N SER A 139 5.31 4.32 20.88
CA SER A 139 5.89 5.53 21.47
C SER A 139 7.41 5.40 21.43
N GLU A 140 8.11 6.29 20.73
CA GLU A 140 9.58 6.27 20.59
C GLU A 140 10.13 4.94 20.03
N HIS A 141 9.47 4.33 19.03
CA HIS A 141 9.84 3.04 18.43
C HIS A 141 9.83 1.84 19.39
N HIS A 142 9.08 1.94 20.48
CA HIS A 142 8.84 0.86 21.42
C HIS A 142 7.35 0.49 21.43
N LEU A 143 7.06 -0.81 21.46
CA LEU A 143 5.70 -1.34 21.54
C LEU A 143 5.60 -2.39 22.65
N PRO A 144 4.46 -2.45 23.38
CA PRO A 144 4.19 -3.53 24.30
C PRO A 144 4.22 -4.88 23.61
N VAL A 145 4.83 -5.88 24.25
CA VAL A 145 4.96 -7.24 23.70
C VAL A 145 3.61 -7.86 23.35
N SER A 146 2.58 -7.59 24.16
CA SER A 146 1.20 -8.04 23.90
C SER A 146 0.65 -7.53 22.56
N LYS A 147 0.93 -6.27 22.20
CA LYS A 147 0.50 -5.68 20.92
C LYS A 147 1.30 -6.26 19.76
N ILE A 148 2.61 -6.46 19.94
CA ILE A 148 3.49 -7.03 18.90
C ILE A 148 3.03 -8.45 18.53
N ILE A 149 2.79 -9.29 19.55
CA ILE A 149 2.30 -10.66 19.35
C ILE A 149 0.94 -10.65 18.66
N GLY A 150 0.01 -9.79 19.12
CA GLY A 150 -1.32 -9.69 18.52
C GLY A 150 -1.29 -9.28 17.04
N VAL A 151 -0.46 -8.30 16.68
CA VAL A 151 -0.29 -7.87 15.28
C VAL A 151 0.33 -8.98 14.42
N LEU A 152 1.36 -9.68 14.92
CA LEU A 152 1.99 -10.76 14.16
C LEU A 152 1.11 -12.00 14.02
N GLU A 153 0.33 -12.32 15.05
CA GLU A 153 -0.68 -13.36 14.96
C GLU A 153 -1.73 -13.00 13.92
N PHE A 154 -2.22 -11.75 13.94
CA PHE A 154 -3.13 -11.25 12.93
C PHE A 154 -2.53 -11.33 11.51
N LEU A 155 -1.29 -10.87 11.30
CA LEU A 155 -0.61 -10.95 10.00
C LEU A 155 -0.45 -12.39 9.52
N SER A 156 -0.13 -13.34 10.40
CA SER A 156 0.01 -14.76 10.02
C SER A 156 -1.28 -15.43 9.55
N THR A 157 -2.45 -14.88 9.89
CA THR A 157 -3.72 -15.37 9.36
C THR A 157 -3.98 -14.92 7.92
N ARG A 158 -3.27 -13.88 7.47
CA ARG A 158 -3.49 -13.23 6.17
C ARG A 158 -2.32 -13.36 5.20
N ASP A 159 -1.11 -13.59 5.71
CA ASP A 159 0.12 -13.65 4.94
C ASP A 159 0.87 -14.95 5.22
N GLU A 160 0.96 -15.82 4.20
CA GLU A 160 1.66 -17.11 4.25
C GLU A 160 3.19 -16.95 4.46
N SER A 161 3.75 -15.77 4.19
CA SER A 161 5.17 -15.49 4.43
C SER A 161 5.51 -15.38 5.92
N VAL A 162 4.51 -15.12 6.78
CA VAL A 162 4.67 -15.10 8.23
C VAL A 162 4.55 -16.53 8.77
N THR A 163 5.69 -17.22 8.81
CA THR A 163 5.77 -18.63 9.20
C THR A 163 5.67 -18.84 10.72
N GLY A 164 5.24 -20.04 11.15
CA GLY A 164 5.18 -20.40 12.57
C GLY A 164 6.54 -20.32 13.29
N SER A 165 7.64 -20.58 12.58
CA SER A 165 8.99 -20.45 13.13
C SER A 165 9.36 -19.00 13.49
N MET A 166 8.84 -18.01 12.75
CA MET A 166 9.04 -16.59 13.09
C MET A 166 8.31 -16.24 14.40
N LYS A 167 7.13 -16.81 14.64
CA LYS A 167 6.40 -16.64 15.91
C LYS A 167 7.15 -17.26 17.08
N ASP A 168 7.69 -18.46 16.90
CA ASP A 168 8.43 -19.15 17.97
C ASP A 168 9.71 -18.40 18.34
N ARG A 169 10.44 -17.90 17.32
CA ARG A 169 11.62 -17.05 17.51
C ARG A 169 11.29 -15.74 18.21
N LEU A 170 10.18 -15.10 17.83
CA LEU A 170 9.70 -13.89 18.48
C LEU A 170 9.34 -14.15 19.95
N ASN A 171 8.54 -15.18 20.23
CA ASN A 171 8.13 -15.52 21.59
C ASN A 171 9.36 -15.81 22.48
N SER A 172 10.36 -16.49 21.95
CA SER A 172 11.62 -16.75 22.64
C SER A 172 12.43 -15.46 22.89
N ALA A 173 12.49 -14.55 21.91
CA ALA A 173 13.22 -13.28 22.04
C ALA A 173 12.53 -12.26 22.96
N LEU A 174 11.22 -12.41 23.15
CA LEU A 174 10.38 -11.53 23.97
C LEU A 174 10.04 -12.12 25.34
N GLU A 175 10.54 -13.31 25.67
CA GLU A 175 10.28 -13.96 26.93
C GLU A 175 10.73 -13.08 28.11
N GLY A 176 9.80 -12.76 29.02
CA GLY A 176 10.05 -11.94 30.20
C GLY A 176 10.15 -10.42 29.96
N LYS A 177 9.87 -9.93 28.74
CA LYS A 177 9.85 -8.49 28.43
C LYS A 177 8.43 -7.94 28.38
N GLU A 178 8.23 -6.74 28.92
CA GLU A 178 6.94 -6.01 28.80
C GLU A 178 6.88 -5.15 27.54
N VAL A 179 8.03 -4.62 27.10
CA VAL A 179 8.17 -3.72 25.95
C VAL A 179 9.39 -4.16 25.13
N ALA A 180 9.30 -4.04 23.81
CA ALA A 180 10.40 -4.36 22.91
C ALA A 180 10.61 -3.24 21.87
N SER A 181 11.85 -3.13 21.43
CA SER A 181 12.27 -2.21 20.36
C SER A 181 12.24 -2.92 19.01
N ILE A 182 12.10 -2.13 17.94
CA ILE A 182 12.11 -2.67 16.58
C ILE A 182 13.39 -3.43 16.23
N ASN A 183 14.54 -2.98 16.72
CA ASN A 183 15.83 -3.62 16.42
C ASN A 183 15.91 -5.03 16.99
N GLU A 184 15.33 -5.24 18.18
CA GLU A 184 15.25 -6.58 18.79
C GLU A 184 14.32 -7.49 18.00
N ILE A 185 13.19 -6.97 17.51
CA ILE A 185 12.26 -7.74 16.68
C ILE A 185 12.92 -8.12 15.35
N LYS A 186 13.59 -7.17 14.70
CA LYS A 186 14.30 -7.43 13.45
C LYS A 186 15.39 -8.47 13.62
N ALA A 187 16.19 -8.38 14.70
CA ALA A 187 17.17 -9.40 15.02
C ALA A 187 16.51 -10.77 15.26
N ALA A 188 15.40 -10.80 16.02
CA ALA A 188 14.69 -12.04 16.30
C ALA A 188 14.09 -12.72 15.07
N ILE A 189 13.54 -11.94 14.13
CA ILE A 189 12.82 -12.44 12.95
C ILE A 189 13.75 -12.67 11.76
N PHE A 190 14.67 -11.74 11.48
CA PHE A 190 15.48 -11.71 10.27
C PHE A 190 16.94 -12.15 10.48
N SER A 191 17.39 -12.43 11.71
CA SER A 191 18.71 -13.03 11.88
C SER A 191 18.72 -14.39 11.19
N THR A 192 19.41 -14.48 10.05
CA THR A 192 19.88 -15.75 9.51
C THR A 192 20.74 -16.40 10.58
N GLU A 193 20.41 -17.62 10.99
CA GLU A 193 21.39 -18.48 11.64
C GLU A 193 22.57 -18.62 10.67
N GLU A 194 23.76 -18.20 11.11
CA GLU A 194 25.04 -18.52 10.48
C GLU A 194 25.38 -19.99 10.73
#